data_AF-A0A7J0D5B6-F1
#
_entry.id   AF-A0A7J0D5B6-F1
#
_cell.length_a   1.000
_cell.length_b   1.000
_cell.length_c   1.000
_cell.angle_alpha   90.00
_cell.angle_beta   90.00
_cell.angle_gamma   90.00
#
_symmetry.space_group_name_H-M   'P 1'
#
loop_
_entity.id
_entity.type
_entity.pdbx_description
1 polymer ?
#
loop_
_entity_poly.entity_id
_entity_poly.type
_entity_poly.pdbx_seq_one_letter_code
_entity_poly.pdbx_strand_id
1 'polypeptide(L)'
;MRAGTERALARLPQLASRIGAWQEVPRLAATEVTAVVTGFHPLWRTVSAEDLTWIDQTSTHGTLRTWAALTTHLQNVLLTTADAVADRALLGRLCQRVAPPL
;
A
#
# COMPACT_ATOMS: atom_id res chain seq x y z
N MET A 1 -1.38 8.62 -18.72
CA MET A 1 -2.74 8.09 -19.02
C MET A 1 -3.67 8.64 -17.96
N ARG A 2 -4.71 9.41 -18.32
CA ARG A 2 -5.62 10.04 -17.34
C ARG A 2 -6.32 9.00 -16.46
N ALA A 3 -6.25 9.18 -15.15
CA ALA A 3 -6.92 8.29 -14.20
C ALA A 3 -8.42 8.20 -14.50
N GLY A 4 -9.07 7.07 -14.18
CA GLY A 4 -10.51 6.88 -14.44
C GLY A 4 -11.37 7.98 -13.84
N THR A 5 -10.99 8.47 -12.66
CA THR A 5 -11.65 9.57 -11.94
C THR A 5 -11.50 10.91 -12.65
N GLU A 6 -10.33 11.21 -13.22
CA GLU A 6 -10.09 12.42 -14.00
C GLU A 6 -10.98 12.45 -15.25
N ARG A 7 -11.10 11.31 -15.94
CA ARG A 7 -12.02 11.16 -17.10
C ARG A 7 -13.48 11.33 -16.72
N ALA A 8 -13.89 10.83 -15.55
CA ALA A 8 -15.26 11.01 -15.06
C ALA A 8 -15.56 12.49 -14.73
N LEU A 9 -14.63 13.17 -14.05
CA LEU A 9 -14.78 14.58 -13.68
C LEU A 9 -14.73 15.52 -14.88
N ALA A 10 -13.93 15.20 -15.90
CA ALA A 10 -13.89 15.96 -17.16
C ALA A 10 -15.25 15.98 -17.90
N ARG A 11 -16.14 15.02 -17.63
CA ARG A 11 -17.51 14.98 -18.19
C ARG A 11 -18.51 15.85 -17.43
N LEU A 12 -18.12 16.46 -16.31
CA LEU A 12 -18.96 17.30 -15.46
C LEU A 12 -18.36 18.72 -15.39
N PRO A 13 -18.67 19.62 -16.34
CA PRO A 13 -18.00 20.92 -16.48
C PRO A 13 -18.08 21.80 -15.23
N GLN A 14 -19.23 21.74 -14.53
CA GLN A 14 -19.48 22.44 -13.26
C GLN A 14 -18.47 22.05 -12.17
N LEU A 15 -18.05 20.78 -12.13
CA LEU A 15 -17.06 20.27 -11.17
C LEU A 15 -15.64 20.45 -11.68
N ALA A 16 -15.40 20.18 -12.97
CA ALA A 16 -14.08 20.31 -13.58
C ALA A 16 -13.51 21.73 -13.44
N SER A 17 -14.36 22.77 -13.59
CA SER A 17 -13.97 24.17 -13.42
C SER A 17 -13.53 24.54 -11.99
N ARG A 18 -13.83 23.71 -11.00
CA ARG A 18 -13.46 23.92 -9.59
C ARG A 18 -12.16 23.23 -9.19
N ILE A 19 -11.56 22.44 -10.07
CA ILE A 19 -10.32 21.71 -9.79
C ILE A 19 -9.14 22.64 -10.06
N GLY A 20 -8.53 23.17 -9.00
CA GLY A 20 -7.38 24.07 -9.10
C GLY A 20 -6.06 23.37 -9.41
N ALA A 21 -5.93 22.07 -9.08
CA ALA A 21 -4.76 21.27 -9.40
C ALA A 21 -5.10 19.77 -9.43
N TRP A 22 -4.40 19.05 -10.30
CA TRP A 22 -4.34 17.59 -10.28
C TRP A 22 -3.01 17.18 -9.66
N GLN A 23 -3.06 16.40 -8.59
CA GLN A 23 -1.87 15.85 -7.95
C GLN A 23 -1.81 14.36 -8.25
N GLU A 24 -0.77 13.96 -8.96
CA GLU A 24 -0.46 12.56 -9.19
C GLU A 24 0.47 12.08 -8.06
N VAL A 25 0.07 11.01 -7.38
CA VAL A 25 0.92 10.34 -6.40
C VAL A 25 1.53 9.12 -7.09
N PRO A 26 2.81 9.16 -7.48
CA PRO A 26 3.45 8.05 -8.17
C PRO A 26 3.61 6.86 -7.22
N ARG A 27 3.88 5.70 -7.81
CA ARG A 27 4.35 4.54 -7.05
C ARG A 27 5.72 4.84 -6.45
N LEU A 28 5.98 4.27 -5.29
CA LEU A 28 7.29 4.32 -4.66
C LEU A 28 8.32 3.59 -5.54
N ALA A 29 9.50 4.16 -5.68
CA ALA A 29 10.63 3.42 -6.22
C ALA A 29 11.05 2.33 -5.22
N ALA A 30 11.58 1.21 -5.72
CA ALA A 30 12.00 0.10 -4.86
C ALA A 30 12.99 0.54 -3.76
N THR A 31 13.85 1.53 -4.07
CA THR A 31 14.81 2.11 -3.12
C THR A 31 14.17 2.96 -2.02
N GLU A 32 12.95 3.44 -2.23
CA GLU A 32 12.22 4.31 -1.29
C GLU A 32 11.32 3.51 -0.34
N VAL A 33 10.91 2.30 -0.73
CA VAL A 33 9.92 1.48 -0.02
C VAL A 33 10.25 1.37 1.46
N THR A 34 11.45 0.91 1.81
CA THR A 34 11.84 0.67 3.21
C THR A 34 11.73 1.95 4.05
N ALA A 35 12.24 3.07 3.54
CA ALA A 35 12.19 4.34 4.25
C ALA A 35 10.76 4.86 4.41
N VAL A 36 9.97 4.82 3.34
CA VAL A 36 8.59 5.33 3.36
C VAL A 36 7.68 4.45 4.22
N VAL A 37 7.76 3.13 4.10
CA VAL A 37 6.86 2.20 4.80
C VAL A 37 7.13 2.17 6.31
N THR A 38 8.41 2.21 6.73
CA THR A 38 8.78 2.30 8.16
C THR A 38 8.46 3.67 8.77
N GLY A 39 8.47 4.73 7.96
CA GLY A 39 7.96 6.06 8.31
C GLY A 39 6.43 6.13 8.37
N PHE A 40 5.75 5.37 7.51
CA PHE A 40 4.29 5.34 7.39
C PHE A 40 3.60 4.71 8.60
N HIS A 41 4.07 3.56 9.08
CA HIS A 41 3.45 2.89 10.23
C HIS A 41 4.46 2.15 11.13
N PRO A 42 4.38 2.30 12.48
CA PRO A 42 5.34 1.67 13.41
C PRO A 42 5.45 0.15 13.30
N LEU A 43 4.38 -0.54 12.89
CA LEU A 43 4.38 -2.01 12.71
C LEU A 43 5.45 -2.50 11.76
N TRP A 44 5.84 -1.69 10.76
CA TRP A 44 6.85 -2.09 9.78
C TRP A 44 8.28 -1.92 10.29
N ARG A 45 8.49 -1.21 11.40
CA ARG A 45 9.84 -1.01 11.98
C ARG A 45 10.41 -2.28 12.59
N THR A 46 9.56 -3.25 12.91
CA THR A 46 9.96 -4.56 13.44
C THR A 46 10.19 -5.59 12.33
N VAL A 47 9.87 -5.25 11.08
CA VAL A 47 10.02 -6.14 9.92
C VAL A 47 11.36 -5.85 9.24
N SER A 48 12.08 -6.89 8.83
CA SER A 48 13.40 -6.72 8.21
C SER A 48 13.29 -5.98 6.86
N ALA A 49 14.33 -5.24 6.49
CA ALA A 49 14.35 -4.56 5.18
C ALA A 49 14.26 -5.55 3.99
N GLU A 50 14.79 -6.76 4.17
CA GLU A 50 14.68 -7.85 3.19
C GLU A 50 13.21 -8.30 3.02
N ASP A 51 12.48 -8.46 4.12
CA ASP A 51 11.06 -8.81 4.09
C ASP A 51 10.21 -7.70 3.48
N LEU A 52 10.49 -6.43 3.81
CA LEU A 52 9.80 -5.29 3.20
C LEU A 52 10.04 -5.23 1.68
N THR A 53 11.27 -5.47 1.25
CA THR A 53 11.63 -5.52 -0.18
C THR A 53 10.91 -6.66 -0.89
N TRP A 54 10.83 -7.83 -0.25
CA TRP A 54 10.10 -8.97 -0.81
C TRP A 54 8.59 -8.73 -0.90
N ILE A 55 7.96 -8.14 0.12
CA ILE A 55 6.54 -7.75 0.08
C ILE A 55 6.31 -6.82 -1.11
N ASP A 56 7.23 -5.86 -1.33
CA ASP A 56 7.09 -4.94 -2.45
C ASP A 56 7.15 -5.61 -3.80
N GLN A 57 8.12 -6.49 -3.99
CA GLN A 57 8.31 -7.22 -5.24
C GLN A 57 7.19 -8.20 -5.53
N THR A 58 6.53 -8.74 -4.50
CA THR A 58 5.53 -9.81 -4.66
C THR A 58 4.08 -9.36 -4.57
N SER A 59 3.79 -8.17 -4.02
CA SER A 59 2.40 -7.77 -3.77
C SER A 59 2.10 -6.30 -3.93
N THR A 60 2.93 -5.39 -3.40
CA THR A 60 2.55 -3.96 -3.38
C THR A 60 3.05 -3.21 -4.61
N HIS A 61 4.19 -3.59 -5.19
CA HIS A 61 4.80 -2.99 -6.36
C HIS A 61 4.83 -1.45 -6.32
N GLY A 62 5.30 -0.89 -5.20
CA GLY A 62 5.35 0.54 -4.90
C GLY A 62 4.01 1.20 -4.61
N THR A 63 2.89 0.45 -4.56
CA THR A 63 1.55 1.00 -4.37
C THR A 63 1.26 1.22 -2.88
N LEU A 64 1.37 2.46 -2.41
CA LEU A 64 1.13 2.81 -1.00
C LEU A 64 -0.28 2.43 -0.50
N ARG A 65 -1.29 2.43 -1.39
CA ARG A 65 -2.64 1.97 -1.04
C ARG A 65 -2.66 0.48 -0.65
N THR A 66 -1.89 -0.35 -1.33
CA THR A 66 -1.78 -1.78 -1.01
C THR A 66 -1.00 -1.98 0.30
N TRP A 67 0.03 -1.18 0.56
CA TRP A 67 0.72 -1.12 1.86
C TRP A 67 -0.22 -0.76 3.01
N ALA A 68 -1.12 0.21 2.82
CA ALA A 68 -2.13 0.57 3.81
C ALA A 68 -3.10 -0.60 4.08
N ALA A 69 -3.55 -1.31 3.04
CA ALA A 69 -4.39 -2.49 3.21
C ALA A 69 -3.68 -3.61 3.98
N LEU A 70 -2.42 -3.90 3.65
CA LEU A 70 -1.60 -4.85 4.40
C LEU A 70 -1.45 -4.45 5.86
N THR A 71 -1.23 -3.16 6.13
CA THR A 71 -1.09 -2.64 7.49
C THR A 71 -2.35 -2.90 8.31
N THR A 72 -3.53 -2.62 7.76
CA THR A 72 -4.81 -2.93 8.41
C THR A 72 -4.97 -4.42 8.69
N HIS A 73 -4.64 -5.29 7.73
CA HIS A 73 -4.76 -6.73 7.94
C HIS A 73 -3.77 -7.25 8.97
N LEU A 74 -2.52 -6.80 8.93
CA LEU A 74 -1.50 -7.18 9.90
C LEU A 74 -1.88 -6.70 11.30
N GLN A 75 -2.28 -5.44 11.45
CA GLN A 75 -2.73 -4.88 12.72
C GLN A 75 -3.90 -5.69 13.29
N ASN A 76 -4.89 -6.04 12.47
CA ASN A 76 -6.02 -6.86 12.91
C ASN A 76 -5.56 -8.22 13.43
N VAL A 77 -4.70 -8.94 12.69
CA VAL A 77 -4.22 -10.26 13.14
C VAL A 77 -3.46 -10.15 14.46
N LEU A 78 -2.57 -9.16 14.60
CA LEU A 78 -1.78 -8.96 15.82
C LEU A 78 -2.65 -8.60 17.04
N LEU A 79 -3.80 -7.94 16.82
CA LEU A 79 -4.73 -7.59 17.89
C LEU A 79 -5.70 -8.72 18.26
N THR A 80 -6.00 -9.63 17.33
CA THR A 80 -7.03 -10.67 17.55
C THR A 80 -6.47 -12.05 17.87
N THR A 81 -5.17 -12.27 17.65
CA THR A 81 -4.53 -13.58 17.79
C THR A 81 -3.42 -13.50 18.82
N ALA A 82 -3.56 -14.24 19.93
CA ALA A 82 -2.51 -14.34 20.95
C ALA A 82 -1.21 -14.86 20.33
N ASP A 83 -0.08 -14.30 20.76
CA ASP A 83 1.28 -14.64 20.33
C ASP A 83 1.55 -14.50 18.82
N ALA A 84 0.69 -13.80 18.08
CA ALA A 84 0.95 -13.50 16.68
C ALA A 84 2.14 -12.54 16.54
N VAL A 85 3.06 -12.89 15.65
CA VAL A 85 4.24 -12.08 15.30
C VAL A 85 4.24 -11.84 13.79
N ALA A 86 4.77 -10.71 13.36
CA ALA A 86 4.93 -10.34 11.95
C ALA A 86 6.06 -11.14 11.26
N ASP A 87 5.97 -12.47 11.27
CA ASP A 87 6.91 -13.35 10.60
C ASP A 87 6.66 -13.47 9.09
N ARG A 88 7.64 -14.00 8.35
CA ARG A 88 7.57 -14.17 6.90
C ARG A 88 6.35 -14.99 6.44
N ALA A 89 5.92 -15.96 7.24
CA ALA A 89 4.79 -16.83 6.90
C ALA A 89 3.45 -16.08 7.00
N LEU A 90 3.24 -15.31 8.07
CA LEU A 90 2.08 -14.44 8.23
C LEU A 90 2.04 -13.38 7.15
N LEU A 91 3.16 -12.69 6.92
CA LEU A 91 3.28 -11.66 5.88
C LEU A 91 2.92 -12.23 4.51
N GLY A 92 3.40 -13.43 4.16
CA GLY A 92 3.05 -14.11 2.92
C GLY A 92 1.56 -14.43 2.76
N ARG A 93 0.89 -14.85 3.84
CA ARG A 93 -0.57 -15.06 3.82
C ARG A 93 -1.33 -13.75 3.61
N LEU A 94 -0.86 -12.64 4.19
CA LEU A 94 -1.50 -11.34 4.03
C LEU A 94 -1.30 -10.78 2.61
N CYS A 95 -0.10 -10.94 2.05
CA CYS A 95 0.22 -10.63 0.66
C CYS A 95 -0.76 -11.28 -0.33
N GLN A 96 -1.05 -12.57 -0.15
CA GLN A 96 -2.03 -13.29 -0.98
C GLN A 96 -3.46 -12.74 -0.88
N ARG A 97 -3.83 -12.07 0.22
CA ARG A 97 -5.17 -11.50 0.43
C ARG A 97 -5.36 -10.13 -0.21
N VAL A 98 -4.28 -9.38 -0.41
CA VAL A 98 -4.33 -8.01 -0.95
C VAL A 98 -3.95 -7.93 -2.42
N ALA A 99 -3.21 -8.91 -2.94
CA ALA A 99 -2.91 -8.99 -4.36
C ALA A 99 -4.23 -9.10 -5.14
N PRO A 100 -4.44 -8.30 -6.20
CA PRO A 100 -5.58 -8.52 -7.08
C PRO A 100 -5.50 -9.95 -7.65
N PRO A 101 -6.63 -10.65 -7.88
CA PRO A 101 -6.59 -11.91 -8.61
C PRO A 101 -5.91 -11.66 -9.96
N LEU A 102 -4.96 -12.53 -10.30
CA LEU A 102 -4.21 -12.50 -11.56
C LEU A 102 -5.14 -12.43 -12.78
#